data_AF-A0A7S1Q0D5-F1
#
_entry.id   AF-A0A7S1Q0D5-F1
#
_cell.length_a   1.000
_cell.length_b   1.000
_cell.length_c   1.000
_cell.angle_alpha   90.00
_cell.angle_beta   90.00
_cell.angle_gamma   90.00
#
_symmetry.space_group_name_H-M   'P 1'
#
loop_
_entity.id
_entity.type
_entity.pdbx_description
1 polymer ?
#
loop_
_entity_poly.entity_id
_entity_poly.type
_entity_poly.pdbx_seq_one_letter_code
_entity_poly.pdbx_strand_id
1 'polypeptide(L)'
;PFPASGRVPQSPLMAAGAGLDTNFTGKWEDASGTVLTITGSTITGSDGRSMKLVFEGEDTCKFQRGKNVYTGKLGDDGNSLHWPGGAVWWRHGVSRESFDSKRPRLTLGQALSMQKELHAGFSGPEFQSRLKDLERVHSASPGIFLNERSKLFLTVQGPVLLKHNFEASQKGVVDMLDAGARFNFHAEYVQNRDRLNKLLGMVDLNCGRQVTVNHLFDEGELKVDLPRSATFNDLKKALAALAGTDDIVTKGLLIRKEDDGALAPYRDSDMVGGTQEVTLLRASLPAQQEQQQPEN
;
A
#
# COMPACT_ATOMS: atom_id res chain seq x y z
N PRO A 1 9.31 -61.54 15.08
CA PRO A 1 9.54 -60.57 13.98
C PRO A 1 8.79 -59.25 14.25
N PHE A 2 9.47 -58.29 14.85
CA PHE A 2 8.96 -56.93 15.12
C PHE A 2 9.49 -55.96 14.04
N PRO A 3 8.71 -54.99 13.56
CA PRO A 3 9.24 -53.97 12.66
C PRO A 3 9.98 -52.88 13.46
N ALA A 4 11.10 -52.46 12.89
CA ALA A 4 12.04 -51.48 13.43
C ALA A 4 11.40 -50.09 13.54
N SER A 5 11.60 -49.44 14.69
CA SER A 5 11.36 -48.01 14.89
C SER A 5 12.41 -47.19 14.15
N GLY A 6 11.99 -46.47 13.11
CA GLY A 6 12.81 -45.47 12.42
C GLY A 6 12.99 -44.23 13.29
N ARG A 7 14.24 -43.94 13.68
CA ARG A 7 14.61 -42.65 14.28
C ARG A 7 14.49 -41.54 13.24
N VAL A 8 13.66 -40.55 13.52
CA VAL A 8 13.68 -39.26 12.81
C VAL A 8 15.01 -38.55 13.14
N PRO A 9 15.77 -38.08 12.14
CA PRO A 9 16.98 -37.33 12.41
C PRO A 9 16.61 -35.98 13.03
N GLN A 10 16.97 -35.77 14.30
CA GLN A 10 16.96 -34.45 14.91
C GLN A 10 17.97 -33.57 14.15
N SER A 11 17.48 -32.53 13.49
CA SER A 11 18.32 -31.50 12.89
C SER A 11 19.18 -30.85 13.99
N PRO A 12 20.47 -30.61 13.74
CA PRO A 12 21.37 -30.06 14.73
C PRO A 12 20.94 -28.62 15.05
N LEU A 13 20.65 -28.38 16.32
CA LEU A 13 20.49 -27.05 16.89
C LEU A 13 21.87 -26.36 16.80
N MET A 14 22.11 -25.65 15.71
CA MET A 14 23.29 -24.81 15.54
C MET A 14 23.23 -23.71 16.61
N ALA A 15 24.07 -23.84 17.64
CA ALA A 15 24.37 -22.76 18.56
C ALA A 15 25.20 -21.71 17.78
N ALA A 16 24.50 -20.75 17.16
CA ALA A 16 25.12 -19.60 16.49
C ALA A 16 25.71 -18.65 17.54
N GLY A 17 26.97 -18.29 17.32
CA GLY A 17 27.81 -17.51 18.22
C GLY A 17 27.36 -16.06 18.40
N ALA A 18 27.69 -15.54 19.58
CA ALA A 18 27.35 -14.22 20.11
C ALA A 18 28.08 -13.02 19.44
N GLY A 19 28.24 -13.02 18.11
CA GLY A 19 29.05 -12.02 17.39
C GLY A 19 28.36 -11.30 16.22
N LEU A 20 27.11 -11.64 15.92
CA LEU A 20 26.33 -11.10 14.80
C LEU A 20 25.11 -10.44 15.46
N ASP A 21 24.96 -9.12 15.55
CA ASP A 21 24.24 -8.34 14.54
C ASP A 21 24.24 -6.84 14.96
N THR A 22 25.40 -6.19 14.91
CA THR A 22 25.55 -4.78 15.30
C THR A 22 24.94 -3.82 14.27
N ASN A 23 24.75 -4.24 13.01
CA ASN A 23 24.34 -3.37 11.91
C ASN A 23 22.97 -2.71 12.16
N PHE A 24 22.02 -3.48 12.69
CA PHE A 24 20.67 -2.98 13.00
C PHE A 24 20.57 -2.28 14.34
N THR A 25 21.58 -2.39 15.21
CA THR A 25 21.52 -1.86 16.58
C THR A 25 21.54 -0.33 16.57
N GLY A 26 20.52 0.30 17.14
CA GLY A 26 20.42 1.75 17.21
C GLY A 26 19.01 2.27 17.32
N LYS A 27 18.88 3.59 17.28
CA LYS A 27 17.59 4.27 17.17
C LYS A 27 17.23 4.43 15.69
N TRP A 28 15.98 4.14 15.36
CA TRP A 28 15.41 4.20 14.03
C TRP A 28 14.14 5.04 14.08
N GLU A 29 13.85 5.77 13.02
CA GLU A 29 12.70 6.67 12.91
C GLU A 29 11.92 6.31 11.66
N ASP A 30 10.62 6.07 11.80
CA ASP A 30 9.76 5.78 10.65
C ASP A 30 9.28 7.06 9.95
N ALA A 31 8.50 6.90 8.87
CA ALA A 31 7.96 8.03 8.12
C ALA A 31 7.04 8.96 8.93
N SER A 32 6.50 8.49 10.06
CA SER A 32 5.64 9.26 10.97
C SER A 32 6.43 10.03 12.05
N GLY A 33 7.75 9.85 12.11
CA GLY A 33 8.60 10.40 13.17
C GLY A 33 8.62 9.54 14.44
N THR A 34 8.04 8.34 14.41
CA THR A 34 8.08 7.43 15.57
C THR A 34 9.47 6.84 15.69
N VAL A 35 10.11 7.05 16.85
CA VAL A 35 11.43 6.50 17.14
C VAL A 35 11.30 5.13 17.81
N LEU A 36 11.98 4.15 17.21
CA LEU A 36 12.10 2.76 17.64
C LEU A 36 13.56 2.51 18.03
N THR A 37 13.81 1.67 19.03
CA THR A 37 15.17 1.26 19.40
C THR A 37 15.35 -0.22 19.13
N ILE A 38 16.36 -0.58 18.35
CA ILE A 38 16.75 -1.96 18.11
C ILE A 38 17.99 -2.26 18.95
N THR A 39 17.89 -3.25 19.84
CA THR A 39 18.97 -3.73 20.70
C THR A 39 19.04 -5.25 20.59
N GLY A 40 20.09 -5.77 19.94
CA GLY A 40 20.17 -7.19 19.60
C GLY A 40 18.96 -7.62 18.78
N SER A 41 18.29 -8.71 19.18
CA SER A 41 17.10 -9.25 18.50
C SER A 41 15.77 -8.66 19.01
N THR A 42 15.79 -7.45 19.58
CA THR A 42 14.57 -6.81 20.13
C THR A 42 14.40 -5.41 19.56
N ILE A 43 13.22 -5.13 19.00
CA ILE A 43 12.74 -3.78 18.72
C ILE A 43 11.91 -3.32 19.92
N THR A 44 12.17 -2.14 20.45
CA THR A 44 11.36 -1.47 21.47
C THR A 44 10.77 -0.18 20.91
N GLY A 45 9.45 -0.04 20.96
CA GLY A 45 8.73 1.16 20.57
C GLY A 45 8.72 2.25 21.63
N SER A 46 8.29 3.45 21.24
CA SER A 46 8.14 4.60 22.16
C SER A 46 7.11 4.36 23.27
N ASP A 47 6.19 3.41 23.07
CA ASP A 47 5.21 2.95 24.06
C ASP A 47 5.78 1.91 25.04
N GLY A 48 7.07 1.58 24.94
CA GLY A 48 7.74 0.57 25.75
C GLY A 48 7.45 -0.87 25.34
N ARG A 49 6.57 -1.10 24.34
CA ARG A 49 6.31 -2.45 23.84
C ARG A 49 7.51 -2.95 23.04
N SER A 50 7.76 -4.25 23.15
CA SER A 50 8.89 -4.89 22.50
C SER A 50 8.45 -6.00 21.55
N MET A 51 9.15 -6.13 20.42
CA MET A 51 8.94 -7.15 19.40
C MET A 51 10.25 -7.86 19.12
N LYS A 52 10.19 -9.17 18.86
CA LYS A 52 11.37 -9.96 18.51
C LYS A 52 11.70 -9.81 17.03
N LEU A 53 12.98 -9.52 16.77
CA LEU A 53 13.59 -9.53 15.45
C LEU A 53 14.30 -10.87 15.21
N VAL A 54 14.24 -11.38 13.99
CA VAL A 54 14.99 -12.55 13.53
C VAL A 54 15.88 -12.09 12.38
N PHE A 55 17.19 -12.27 12.51
CA PHE A 55 18.14 -11.94 11.46
C PHE A 55 18.31 -13.14 10.53
N GLU A 56 18.28 -12.88 9.22
CA GLU A 56 18.48 -13.90 8.18
C GLU A 56 19.78 -13.71 7.39
N GLY A 57 20.51 -12.63 7.67
CA GLY A 57 21.78 -12.27 7.04
C GLY A 57 22.27 -10.92 7.56
N GLU A 58 23.39 -10.44 7.02
CA GLU A 58 24.03 -9.19 7.45
C GLU A 58 23.18 -7.93 7.19
N ASP A 59 22.32 -8.00 6.19
CA ASP A 59 21.48 -6.90 5.70
C ASP A 59 19.97 -7.21 5.77
N THR A 60 19.58 -8.38 6.28
CA THR A 60 18.18 -8.83 6.24
C THR A 60 17.67 -9.25 7.61
N CYS A 61 16.53 -8.68 8.01
CA CYS A 61 15.85 -9.01 9.25
C CYS A 61 14.34 -9.22 9.06
N LYS A 62 13.72 -9.90 10.02
CA LYS A 62 12.28 -10.17 10.04
C LYS A 62 11.68 -9.88 11.40
N PHE A 63 10.44 -9.41 11.43
CA PHE A 63 9.63 -9.46 12.64
C PHE A 63 8.23 -9.95 12.32
N GLN A 64 7.57 -10.52 13.33
CA GLN A 64 6.21 -11.04 13.22
C GLN A 64 5.25 -10.15 14.02
N ARG A 65 4.12 -9.80 13.42
CA ARG A 65 3.01 -9.12 14.09
C ARG A 65 1.71 -9.83 13.73
N GLY A 66 1.16 -10.58 14.69
CA GLY A 66 0.04 -11.48 14.45
C GLY A 66 0.43 -12.62 13.51
N LYS A 67 -0.35 -12.84 12.44
CA LYS A 67 -0.08 -13.85 11.41
C LYS A 67 0.87 -13.35 10.30
N ASN A 68 1.23 -12.07 10.32
CA ASN A 68 2.03 -11.45 9.25
C ASN A 68 3.51 -11.39 9.63
N VAL A 69 4.37 -11.75 8.67
CA VAL A 69 5.83 -11.64 8.77
C VAL A 69 6.29 -10.53 7.84
N TYR A 70 7.04 -9.57 8.39
CA TYR A 70 7.58 -8.43 7.65
C TYR A 70 9.09 -8.63 7.51
N THR A 71 9.60 -8.50 6.28
CA THR A 71 11.03 -8.67 5.97
C THR A 71 11.63 -7.31 5.68
N GLY A 72 12.51 -6.84 6.56
CA GLY A 72 13.25 -5.59 6.44
C GLY A 72 14.62 -5.82 5.81
N LYS A 73 15.01 -4.97 4.86
CA LYS A 73 16.33 -4.97 4.25
C LYS A 73 17.08 -3.67 4.55
N LEU A 74 18.26 -3.78 5.13
CA LEU A 74 19.16 -2.65 5.37
C LEU A 74 19.65 -2.10 4.02
N GLY A 75 19.59 -0.78 3.84
CA GLY A 75 20.13 -0.13 2.66
C GLY A 75 21.65 -0.14 2.65
N ASP A 76 22.23 0.02 1.45
CA ASP A 76 23.70 0.07 1.26
C ASP A 76 24.35 1.25 2.01
N ASP A 77 23.54 2.23 2.43
CA ASP A 77 23.98 3.36 3.24
C ASP A 77 24.15 3.03 4.73
N GLY A 78 23.72 1.84 5.17
CA GLY A 78 23.70 1.42 6.58
C GLY A 78 22.78 2.24 7.48
N ASN A 79 21.98 3.13 6.90
CA ASN A 79 21.19 4.15 7.59
C ASN A 79 19.70 4.11 7.22
N SER A 80 19.30 3.33 6.22
CA SER A 80 17.91 3.06 5.88
C SER A 80 17.55 1.59 6.10
N LEU A 81 16.32 1.32 6.51
CA LEU A 81 15.76 -0.01 6.65
C LEU A 81 14.44 -0.07 5.90
N HIS A 82 14.43 -0.83 4.81
CA HIS A 82 13.33 -0.91 3.86
C HIS A 82 12.41 -2.08 4.17
N TRP A 83 11.12 -1.81 4.28
CA TRP A 83 10.08 -2.79 4.58
C TRP A 83 9.15 -3.01 3.38
N PRO A 84 8.38 -4.12 3.35
CA PRO A 84 7.40 -4.35 2.31
C PRO A 84 6.33 -3.25 2.32
N GLY A 85 5.86 -2.84 1.14
CA GLY A 85 4.87 -1.76 1.01
C GLY A 85 5.46 -0.35 1.02
N GLY A 86 6.79 -0.21 0.91
CA GLY A 86 7.46 1.08 0.74
C GLY A 86 7.74 1.85 2.04
N ALA A 87 7.44 1.25 3.20
CA ALA A 87 7.86 1.82 4.47
C ALA A 87 9.40 1.80 4.57
N VAL A 88 9.99 2.92 4.96
CA VAL A 88 11.43 3.05 5.20
C VAL A 88 11.64 3.65 6.58
N TRP A 89 12.49 3.02 7.39
CA TRP A 89 12.96 3.58 8.65
C TRP A 89 14.37 4.11 8.46
N TRP A 90 14.68 5.21 9.14
CA TRP A 90 15.97 5.89 9.05
C TRP A 90 16.66 5.87 10.39
N ARG A 91 17.98 5.71 10.41
CA ARG A 91 18.74 5.77 11.65
C ARG A 91 18.59 7.18 12.27
N HIS A 92 18.11 7.26 13.50
CA HIS A 92 17.81 8.52 14.17
C HIS A 92 19.09 9.34 14.39
N GLY A 93 19.03 10.64 14.10
CA GLY A 93 20.19 11.55 14.14
C GLY A 93 20.98 11.63 12.83
N VAL A 94 20.74 10.73 11.87
CA VAL A 94 21.19 10.93 10.49
C VAL A 94 20.22 11.92 9.85
N SER A 95 20.72 13.12 9.52
CA SER A 95 19.87 14.15 8.92
C SER A 95 19.19 13.60 7.67
N ARG A 96 17.84 13.52 7.74
CA ARG A 96 16.98 13.14 6.62
C ARG A 96 17.26 14.02 5.39
N GLU A 97 17.69 15.26 5.62
CA GLU A 97 18.03 16.21 4.57
C GLU A 97 19.25 15.76 3.75
N SER A 98 20.20 15.03 4.34
CA SER A 98 21.38 14.55 3.62
C SER A 98 21.02 13.49 2.56
N PHE A 99 19.98 12.68 2.81
CA PHE A 99 19.46 11.70 1.87
C PHE A 99 18.41 12.29 0.91
N ASP A 100 17.54 13.15 1.42
CA ASP A 100 16.49 13.81 0.62
C ASP A 100 17.11 14.83 -0.35
N SER A 101 18.30 15.37 -0.07
CA SER A 101 19.03 16.23 -1.01
C SER A 101 19.50 15.52 -2.29
N LYS A 102 19.63 14.19 -2.27
CA LYS A 102 20.02 13.40 -3.46
C LYS A 102 18.83 12.95 -4.29
N ARG A 103 17.63 12.88 -3.71
CA ARG A 103 16.42 12.52 -4.45
C ARG A 103 15.92 13.73 -5.22
N PRO A 104 15.59 13.61 -6.51
CA PRO A 104 14.97 14.69 -7.25
C PRO A 104 13.67 15.12 -6.58
N ARG A 105 13.65 16.30 -5.98
CA ARG A 105 12.43 16.86 -5.38
C ARG A 105 11.59 17.49 -6.47
N LEU A 106 10.42 16.91 -6.74
CA LEU A 106 9.42 17.53 -7.61
C LEU A 106 8.72 18.67 -6.88
N THR A 107 8.64 19.82 -7.54
CA THR A 107 7.63 20.85 -7.23
C THR A 107 6.26 20.43 -7.78
N LEU A 108 5.17 21.00 -7.27
CA LEU A 108 3.82 20.72 -7.78
C LEU A 108 3.74 21.02 -9.29
N GLY A 109 4.31 22.14 -9.74
CA GLY A 109 4.33 22.51 -11.16
C GLY A 109 5.07 21.49 -12.04
N GLN A 110 6.22 20.96 -11.58
CA GLN A 110 6.93 19.90 -12.30
C GLN A 110 6.11 18.60 -12.33
N ALA A 111 5.48 18.23 -11.21
CA ALA A 111 4.66 17.03 -11.14
C ALA A 111 3.44 17.10 -12.09
N LEU A 112 2.79 18.26 -12.17
CA LEU A 112 1.70 18.51 -13.12
C LEU A 112 2.18 18.53 -14.57
N SER A 113 3.32 19.15 -14.87
CA SER A 113 3.94 19.13 -16.21
C SER A 113 4.22 17.70 -16.66
N MET A 114 4.84 16.91 -15.78
CA MET A 114 5.14 15.52 -16.03
C MET A 114 3.90 14.69 -16.32
N GLN A 115 2.82 14.83 -15.53
CA GLN A 115 1.56 14.14 -15.80
C GLN A 115 0.95 14.52 -17.16
N LYS A 116 1.05 15.79 -17.56
CA LYS A 116 0.58 16.27 -18.87
C LYS A 116 1.40 15.66 -20.02
N GLU A 117 2.71 15.57 -19.86
CA GLU A 117 3.61 14.96 -20.85
C GLU A 117 3.39 13.44 -20.97
N LEU A 118 3.27 12.73 -19.85
CA LEU A 118 2.89 11.32 -19.82
C LEU A 118 1.54 11.11 -20.49
N HIS A 119 0.55 11.96 -20.19
CA HIS A 119 -0.77 11.86 -20.79
C HIS A 119 -0.70 12.05 -22.30
N ALA A 120 0.02 13.06 -22.78
CA ALA A 120 0.21 13.30 -24.20
C ALA A 120 0.83 12.07 -24.89
N GLY A 121 1.93 11.53 -24.35
CA GLY A 121 2.59 10.35 -24.92
C GLY A 121 1.71 9.10 -24.92
N PHE A 122 1.01 8.83 -23.82
CA PHE A 122 0.10 7.69 -23.73
C PHE A 122 -1.16 7.86 -24.57
N SER A 123 -1.57 9.10 -24.88
CA SER A 123 -2.75 9.36 -25.71
C SER A 123 -2.48 9.24 -27.20
N GLY A 124 -1.21 9.09 -27.59
CA GLY A 124 -0.80 8.94 -28.97
C GLY A 124 -1.45 7.71 -29.64
N PRO A 125 -1.94 7.84 -30.89
CA PRO A 125 -2.64 6.76 -31.57
C PRO A 125 -1.75 5.52 -31.77
N GLU A 126 -0.46 5.72 -32.04
CA GLU A 126 0.52 4.63 -32.17
C GLU A 126 0.65 3.83 -30.87
N PHE A 127 0.81 4.53 -29.73
CA PHE A 127 0.91 3.88 -28.41
C PHE A 127 -0.37 3.10 -28.08
N GLN A 128 -1.54 3.71 -28.30
CA GLN A 128 -2.83 3.07 -28.02
C GLN A 128 -3.09 1.86 -28.93
N SER A 129 -2.65 1.90 -30.19
CA SER A 129 -2.70 0.73 -31.08
C SER A 129 -1.85 -0.41 -30.52
N ARG A 130 -0.58 -0.11 -30.14
CA ARG A 130 0.34 -1.10 -29.58
C ARG A 130 -0.17 -1.69 -28.27
N LEU A 131 -0.79 -0.89 -27.41
CA LEU A 131 -1.39 -1.36 -26.16
C LEU A 131 -2.55 -2.33 -26.41
N LYS A 132 -3.45 -2.02 -27.35
CA LYS A 132 -4.55 -2.90 -27.75
C LYS A 132 -4.05 -4.21 -28.38
N ASP A 133 -3.04 -4.12 -29.24
CA ASP A 133 -2.42 -5.31 -29.84
C ASP A 133 -1.78 -6.19 -28.77
N LEU A 134 -1.11 -5.59 -27.78
CA LEU A 134 -0.53 -6.29 -26.65
C LEU A 134 -1.59 -7.04 -25.83
N GLU A 135 -2.70 -6.36 -25.50
CA GLU A 135 -3.84 -6.96 -24.79
C GLU A 135 -4.43 -8.14 -25.56
N ARG A 136 -4.62 -7.99 -26.87
CA ARG A 136 -5.14 -9.06 -27.73
C ARG A 136 -4.21 -10.28 -27.74
N VAL A 137 -2.90 -10.06 -27.89
CA VAL A 137 -1.91 -11.15 -28.03
C VAL A 137 -1.66 -11.88 -26.72
N HIS A 138 -1.66 -11.18 -25.58
CA HIS A 138 -1.25 -11.76 -24.29
C HIS A 138 -2.38 -11.89 -23.26
N SER A 139 -3.64 -11.72 -23.65
CA SER A 139 -4.81 -11.86 -22.76
C SER A 139 -4.84 -13.18 -21.97
N ALA A 140 -4.37 -14.28 -22.55
CA ALA A 140 -4.31 -15.60 -21.92
C ALA A 140 -3.09 -15.81 -20.99
N SER A 141 -2.16 -14.87 -20.91
CA SER A 141 -0.90 -15.01 -20.16
C SER A 141 -0.59 -13.75 -19.35
N PRO A 142 -1.22 -13.59 -18.17
CA PRO A 142 -1.13 -12.36 -17.37
C PRO A 142 0.30 -11.92 -17.04
N GLY A 143 1.21 -12.86 -16.73
CA GLY A 143 2.60 -12.54 -16.42
C GLY A 143 3.38 -11.95 -17.60
N ILE A 144 3.19 -12.50 -18.80
CA ILE A 144 3.82 -12.00 -20.04
C ILE A 144 3.23 -10.64 -20.40
N PHE A 145 1.90 -10.52 -20.34
CA PHE A 145 1.20 -9.27 -20.59
C PHE A 145 1.73 -8.13 -19.70
N LEU A 146 1.85 -8.36 -18.38
CA LEU A 146 2.35 -7.34 -17.46
C LEU A 146 3.80 -6.94 -17.76
N ASN A 147 4.66 -7.89 -18.11
CA ASN A 147 6.07 -7.61 -18.45
C ASN A 147 6.18 -6.74 -19.72
N GLU A 148 5.51 -7.15 -20.80
CA GLU A 148 5.55 -6.42 -22.08
C GLU A 148 4.84 -5.07 -21.99
N ARG A 149 3.76 -4.96 -21.20
CA ARG A 149 3.08 -3.69 -20.93
C ARG A 149 4.00 -2.72 -20.22
N SER A 150 4.77 -3.20 -19.24
CA SER A 150 5.75 -2.40 -18.52
C SER A 150 6.85 -1.87 -19.44
N LYS A 151 7.35 -2.70 -20.38
CA LYS A 151 8.30 -2.27 -21.42
C LYS A 151 7.70 -1.22 -22.36
N LEU A 152 6.46 -1.43 -22.80
CA LEU A 152 5.74 -0.48 -23.63
C LEU A 152 5.55 0.86 -22.91
N PHE A 153 5.22 0.85 -21.61
CA PHE A 153 5.03 2.08 -20.84
C PHE A 153 6.34 2.88 -20.73
N LEU A 154 7.47 2.20 -20.55
CA LEU A 154 8.79 2.84 -20.52
C LEU A 154 9.17 3.55 -21.81
N THR A 155 8.60 3.20 -22.98
CA THR A 155 8.89 3.94 -24.21
C THR A 155 8.36 5.37 -24.18
N VAL A 156 7.31 5.62 -23.38
CA VAL A 156 6.77 6.96 -23.12
C VAL A 156 7.37 7.55 -21.85
N GLN A 157 7.48 6.77 -20.77
CA GLN A 157 7.96 7.27 -19.48
C GLN A 157 9.43 7.66 -19.52
N GLY A 158 10.30 6.89 -20.19
CA GLY A 158 11.75 7.12 -20.20
C GLY A 158 12.16 8.54 -20.59
N PRO A 159 11.72 9.06 -21.76
CA PRO A 159 12.01 10.44 -22.16
C PRO A 159 11.49 11.49 -21.19
N VAL A 160 10.29 11.28 -20.61
CA VAL A 160 9.70 12.21 -19.64
C VAL A 160 10.47 12.20 -18.32
N LEU A 161 10.87 11.01 -17.83
CA LEU A 161 11.66 10.85 -16.61
C LEU A 161 12.98 11.63 -16.72
N LEU A 162 13.71 11.48 -17.83
CA LEU A 162 14.98 12.19 -18.05
C LEU A 162 14.82 13.71 -18.00
N LYS A 163 13.75 14.24 -18.59
CA LYS A 163 13.45 15.68 -18.57
C LYS A 163 13.27 16.24 -17.16
N HIS A 164 12.82 15.40 -16.23
CA HIS A 164 12.58 15.76 -14.84
C HIS A 164 13.69 15.25 -13.88
N ASN A 165 14.86 14.88 -14.41
CA ASN A 165 16.02 14.38 -13.66
C ASN A 165 15.77 13.04 -12.94
N PHE A 166 14.92 12.18 -13.50
CA PHE A 166 14.78 10.79 -13.08
C PHE A 166 15.48 9.87 -14.07
N GLU A 167 15.91 8.70 -13.60
CA GLU A 167 16.49 7.65 -14.44
C GLU A 167 15.44 7.12 -15.43
N ALA A 168 15.82 6.84 -16.68
CA ALA A 168 14.93 6.25 -17.69
C ALA A 168 14.71 4.73 -17.47
N SER A 169 14.31 4.32 -16.28
CA SER A 169 14.17 2.93 -15.88
C SER A 169 12.96 2.72 -14.96
N GLN A 170 12.65 1.45 -14.65
CA GLN A 170 11.61 1.12 -13.67
C GLN A 170 11.90 1.73 -12.29
N LYS A 171 13.18 1.77 -11.90
CA LYS A 171 13.59 2.45 -10.68
C LYS A 171 13.24 3.94 -10.72
N GLY A 172 13.52 4.62 -11.82
CA GLY A 172 13.15 6.02 -11.99
C GLY A 172 11.63 6.26 -11.96
N VAL A 173 10.82 5.34 -12.48
CA VAL A 173 9.35 5.39 -12.33
C VAL A 173 8.94 5.32 -10.85
N VAL A 174 9.54 4.41 -10.07
CA VAL A 174 9.26 4.31 -8.63
C VAL A 174 9.68 5.58 -7.90
N ASP A 175 10.89 6.09 -8.16
CA ASP A 175 11.40 7.31 -7.56
C ASP A 175 10.51 8.53 -7.93
N MET A 176 10.01 8.58 -9.16
CA MET A 176 9.05 9.59 -9.64
C MET A 176 7.71 9.52 -8.89
N LEU A 177 7.15 8.33 -8.72
CA LEU A 177 5.89 8.13 -7.98
C LEU A 177 6.04 8.50 -6.50
N ASP A 178 7.15 8.13 -5.87
CA ASP A 178 7.49 8.52 -4.50
C ASP A 178 7.58 10.04 -4.35
N ALA A 179 8.30 10.71 -5.26
CA ALA A 179 8.43 12.16 -5.28
C ALA A 179 7.06 12.85 -5.46
N GLY A 180 6.17 12.29 -6.28
CA GLY A 180 4.82 12.80 -6.55
C GLY A 180 3.80 12.50 -5.46
N ALA A 181 4.04 11.52 -4.57
CA ALA A 181 3.06 11.07 -3.57
C ALA A 181 2.59 12.19 -2.63
N ARG A 182 3.46 13.16 -2.33
CA ARG A 182 3.14 14.35 -1.52
C ARG A 182 2.02 15.21 -2.10
N PHE A 183 1.74 15.07 -3.40
CA PHE A 183 0.72 15.85 -4.10
C PHE A 183 -0.62 15.12 -4.25
N ASN A 184 -0.80 13.94 -3.64
CA ASN A 184 -2.04 13.16 -3.71
C ASN A 184 -3.26 13.86 -3.12
N PHE A 185 -3.09 14.98 -2.41
CA PHE A 185 -4.18 15.81 -1.88
C PHE A 185 -4.53 17.01 -2.78
N HIS A 186 -3.77 17.26 -3.85
CA HIS A 186 -4.07 18.35 -4.79
C HIS A 186 -5.05 17.88 -5.87
N ALA A 187 -6.18 18.57 -5.96
CA ALA A 187 -7.28 18.20 -6.86
C ALA A 187 -6.84 18.05 -8.34
N GLU A 188 -6.05 18.98 -8.89
CA GLU A 188 -5.57 18.89 -10.28
C GLU A 188 -4.65 17.67 -10.50
N TYR A 189 -3.76 17.38 -9.54
CA TYR A 189 -2.85 16.25 -9.62
C TYR A 189 -3.61 14.92 -9.60
N VAL A 190 -4.63 14.82 -8.74
CA VAL A 190 -5.53 13.66 -8.67
C VAL A 190 -6.30 13.51 -9.98
N GLN A 191 -6.89 14.58 -10.51
CA GLN A 191 -7.64 14.55 -11.76
C GLN A 191 -6.77 14.08 -12.94
N ASN A 192 -5.53 14.56 -13.05
CA ASN A 192 -4.60 14.14 -14.09
C ASN A 192 -4.18 12.67 -13.95
N ARG A 193 -3.94 12.21 -12.71
CA ARG A 193 -3.67 10.81 -12.41
C ARG A 193 -4.85 9.91 -12.82
N ASP A 194 -6.08 10.34 -12.56
CA ASP A 194 -7.27 9.57 -12.92
C ASP A 194 -7.45 9.48 -14.44
N ARG A 195 -7.19 10.58 -15.17
CA ARG A 195 -7.17 10.58 -16.65
C ARG A 195 -6.10 9.63 -17.20
N LEU A 196 -4.90 9.65 -16.64
CA LEU A 196 -3.82 8.73 -16.99
C LEU A 196 -4.21 7.27 -16.74
N ASN A 197 -4.73 6.96 -15.54
CA ASN A 197 -5.20 5.62 -15.20
C ASN A 197 -6.29 5.14 -16.18
N LYS A 198 -7.20 6.06 -16.57
CA LYS A 198 -8.23 5.77 -17.56
C LYS A 198 -7.67 5.41 -18.93
N LEU A 199 -6.76 6.24 -19.40
CA LEU A 199 -6.13 6.09 -20.71
C LEU A 199 -5.30 4.81 -20.83
N LEU A 200 -4.71 4.38 -19.71
CA LEU A 200 -3.86 3.21 -19.66
C LEU A 200 -4.66 1.92 -19.45
N GLY A 201 -5.99 1.94 -19.38
CA GLY A 201 -6.78 0.75 -19.04
C GLY A 201 -6.47 0.24 -17.63
N MET A 202 -6.11 1.15 -16.73
CA MET A 202 -5.94 0.87 -15.30
C MET A 202 -7.20 1.22 -14.50
N VAL A 203 -8.32 1.49 -15.20
CA VAL A 203 -9.62 1.78 -14.56
C VAL A 203 -10.09 0.62 -13.70
N ASP A 204 -9.66 -0.61 -13.96
CA ASP A 204 -9.96 -1.77 -13.10
C ASP A 204 -9.13 -1.83 -11.80
N LEU A 205 -8.16 -0.92 -11.60
CA LEU A 205 -7.58 -0.69 -10.27
C LEU A 205 -8.37 0.35 -9.46
N ASN A 206 -9.19 1.14 -10.16
CA ASN A 206 -10.24 1.99 -9.63
C ASN A 206 -11.63 1.37 -9.79
N CYS A 207 -11.76 0.09 -10.18
CA CYS A 207 -13.02 -0.61 -9.97
C CYS A 207 -13.24 -0.51 -8.48
N GLY A 208 -14.31 0.18 -8.11
CA GLY A 208 -14.64 0.37 -6.72
C GLY A 208 -14.59 -1.01 -6.09
N ARG A 209 -13.78 -1.19 -5.06
CA ARG A 209 -13.97 -2.35 -4.23
C ARG A 209 -15.33 -2.12 -3.60
N GLN A 210 -16.26 -3.00 -3.93
CA GLN A 210 -17.50 -3.03 -3.22
C GLN A 210 -17.19 -3.45 -1.78
N VAL A 211 -17.42 -2.53 -0.86
CA VAL A 211 -17.35 -2.78 0.58
C VAL A 211 -18.77 -2.93 1.06
N THR A 212 -19.06 -4.08 1.66
CA THR A 212 -20.31 -4.33 2.35
C THR A 212 -20.21 -3.77 3.77
N VAL A 213 -21.14 -2.88 4.12
CA VAL A 213 -21.23 -2.27 5.44
C VAL A 213 -22.50 -2.76 6.11
N ASN A 214 -22.32 -3.53 7.19
CA ASN A 214 -23.41 -4.05 8.01
C ASN A 214 -23.62 -3.13 9.22
N HIS A 215 -24.85 -2.86 9.62
CA HIS A 215 -25.10 -2.23 10.92
C HIS A 215 -25.01 -3.28 12.04
N LEU A 216 -24.50 -2.92 13.24
CA LEU A 216 -24.31 -3.92 14.30
C LEU A 216 -25.64 -4.41 14.91
N PHE A 217 -26.62 -3.53 15.02
CA PHE A 217 -27.89 -3.81 15.72
C PHE A 217 -29.10 -3.93 14.80
N ASP A 218 -28.96 -3.46 13.57
CA ASP A 218 -30.04 -3.46 12.59
C ASP A 218 -29.63 -4.38 11.45
N GLU A 219 -30.59 -5.04 10.79
CA GLU A 219 -30.34 -5.89 9.61
C GLU A 219 -29.99 -5.08 8.34
N GLY A 220 -29.60 -3.82 8.51
CA GLY A 220 -29.22 -2.93 7.41
C GLY A 220 -27.88 -3.32 6.80
N GLU A 221 -27.88 -3.55 5.49
CA GLU A 221 -26.69 -3.76 4.68
C GLU A 221 -26.61 -2.67 3.60
N LEU A 222 -25.42 -2.07 3.45
CA LEU A 222 -25.16 -1.09 2.39
C LEU A 222 -23.86 -1.42 1.67
N LYS A 223 -23.91 -1.47 0.34
CA LYS A 223 -22.76 -1.74 -0.52
C LYS A 223 -22.24 -0.45 -1.10
N VAL A 224 -20.96 -0.17 -0.89
CA VAL A 224 -20.33 1.06 -1.35
C VAL A 224 -19.14 0.72 -2.23
N ASP A 225 -19.14 1.24 -3.44
CA ASP A 225 -18.01 1.12 -4.35
C ASP A 225 -16.99 2.21 -4.04
N LEU A 226 -15.80 1.80 -3.59
CA LEU A 226 -14.73 2.72 -3.21
C LEU A 226 -13.45 2.45 -3.99
N PRO A 227 -12.69 3.48 -4.41
CA PRO A 227 -11.36 3.26 -4.98
C PRO A 227 -10.50 2.49 -3.97
N ARG A 228 -9.58 1.64 -4.44
CA ARG A 228 -8.67 0.87 -3.54
C ARG A 228 -7.82 1.76 -2.63
N SER A 229 -7.64 3.02 -3.05
CA SER A 229 -6.93 4.03 -2.30
C SER A 229 -7.78 4.74 -1.23
N ALA A 230 -9.07 4.40 -1.10
CA ALA A 230 -9.96 5.05 -0.15
C ALA A 230 -9.55 4.76 1.29
N THR A 231 -9.73 5.76 2.15
CA THR A 231 -9.62 5.62 3.59
C THR A 231 -10.96 5.27 4.22
N PHE A 232 -10.96 4.82 5.48
CA PHE A 232 -12.22 4.61 6.21
C PHE A 232 -13.02 5.90 6.42
N ASN A 233 -12.38 7.08 6.42
CA ASN A 233 -13.08 8.37 6.37
C ASN A 233 -13.84 8.56 5.04
N ASP A 234 -13.23 8.18 3.92
CA ASP A 234 -13.89 8.26 2.61
C ASP A 234 -15.09 7.30 2.54
N LEU A 235 -14.96 6.11 3.15
CA LEU A 235 -16.09 5.19 3.33
C LEU A 235 -17.21 5.82 4.16
N LYS A 236 -16.91 6.45 5.30
CA LYS A 236 -17.92 7.16 6.10
C LYS A 236 -18.63 8.27 5.32
N LYS A 237 -17.88 9.07 4.56
CA LYS A 237 -18.45 10.13 3.72
C LYS A 237 -19.37 9.58 2.64
N ALA A 238 -18.96 8.49 1.99
CA ALA A 238 -19.77 7.81 0.98
C ALA A 238 -21.05 7.24 1.58
N LEU A 239 -20.97 6.60 2.75
CA LEU A 239 -22.14 6.12 3.50
C LEU A 239 -23.06 7.28 3.92
N ALA A 240 -22.53 8.37 4.46
CA ALA A 240 -23.29 9.55 4.86
C ALA A 240 -24.07 10.16 3.67
N ALA A 241 -23.42 10.25 2.51
CA ALA A 241 -24.05 10.72 1.28
C ALA A 241 -25.20 9.80 0.83
N LEU A 242 -25.01 8.47 0.92
CA LEU A 242 -26.04 7.48 0.58
C LEU A 242 -27.20 7.46 1.60
N ALA A 243 -26.90 7.71 2.86
CA ALA A 243 -27.88 7.76 3.95
C ALA A 243 -28.62 9.11 4.06
N GLY A 244 -28.12 10.15 3.40
CA GLY A 244 -28.64 11.52 3.54
C GLY A 244 -28.43 12.10 4.94
N THR A 245 -27.38 11.69 5.66
CA THR A 245 -27.11 12.16 7.03
C THR A 245 -25.61 12.20 7.36
N ASP A 246 -25.17 13.27 8.04
CA ASP A 246 -23.78 13.46 8.48
C ASP A 246 -23.46 12.71 9.79
N ASP A 247 -24.45 12.06 10.42
CA ASP A 247 -24.25 11.32 11.67
C ASP A 247 -23.25 10.16 11.49
N ILE A 248 -23.15 9.56 10.30
CA ILE A 248 -22.19 8.49 10.01
C ILE A 248 -20.74 9.01 10.05
N VAL A 249 -20.49 10.22 9.57
CA VAL A 249 -19.14 10.82 9.59
C VAL A 249 -18.77 11.26 11.00
N THR A 250 -19.71 11.91 11.71
CA THR A 250 -19.44 12.56 12.99
C THR A 250 -19.49 11.61 14.19
N LYS A 251 -20.43 10.65 14.21
CA LYS A 251 -20.66 9.74 15.33
C LYS A 251 -20.36 8.28 14.98
N GLY A 252 -20.47 7.92 13.71
CA GLY A 252 -20.27 6.57 13.23
C GLY A 252 -18.88 6.03 13.53
N LEU A 253 -18.83 4.77 13.97
CA LEU A 253 -17.58 4.04 14.22
C LEU A 253 -17.59 2.78 13.35
N LEU A 254 -16.59 2.68 12.48
CA LEU A 254 -16.39 1.50 11.64
C LEU A 254 -15.51 0.50 12.39
N ILE A 255 -15.98 -0.73 12.51
CA ILE A 255 -15.32 -1.80 13.26
C ILE A 255 -15.17 -3.06 12.40
N ARG A 256 -14.22 -3.92 12.78
CA ARG A 256 -14.09 -5.28 12.29
C ARG A 256 -14.26 -6.28 13.42
N LYS A 257 -14.69 -7.49 13.05
CA LYS A 257 -14.73 -8.65 13.93
C LYS A 257 -13.45 -9.46 13.74
N GLU A 258 -12.71 -9.66 14.81
CA GLU A 258 -11.52 -10.50 14.84
C GLU A 258 -11.91 -11.99 15.00
N ASP A 259 -10.98 -12.91 14.73
CA ASP A 259 -11.22 -14.37 14.78
C ASP A 259 -11.70 -14.87 16.17
N ASP A 260 -11.31 -14.16 17.24
CA ASP A 260 -11.71 -14.45 18.63
C ASP A 260 -13.07 -13.84 19.01
N GLY A 261 -13.73 -13.17 18.05
CA GLY A 261 -14.99 -12.47 18.25
C GLY A 261 -14.84 -11.06 18.83
N ALA A 262 -13.61 -10.59 19.12
CA ALA A 262 -13.39 -9.23 19.58
C ALA A 262 -13.72 -8.22 18.47
N LEU A 263 -14.17 -7.04 18.87
CA LEU A 263 -14.48 -5.93 17.96
C LEU A 263 -13.35 -4.90 18.03
N ALA A 264 -12.74 -4.60 16.88
CA ALA A 264 -11.66 -3.64 16.77
C ALA A 264 -12.05 -2.47 15.84
N PRO A 265 -11.90 -1.21 16.26
CA PRO A 265 -12.21 -0.07 15.41
C PRO A 265 -11.14 0.14 14.34
N TYR A 266 -11.57 0.53 13.15
CA TYR A 266 -10.70 1.10 12.12
C TYR A 266 -10.42 2.57 12.43
N ARG A 267 -9.22 3.06 12.10
CA ARG A 267 -8.93 4.49 12.15
C ARG A 267 -9.38 5.14 10.86
N ASP A 268 -9.89 6.36 10.95
CA ASP A 268 -10.38 7.10 9.79
C ASP A 268 -9.28 7.35 8.73
N SER A 269 -8.03 7.44 9.15
CA SER A 269 -6.86 7.59 8.26
C SER A 269 -6.38 6.29 7.63
N ASP A 270 -6.84 5.13 8.12
CA ASP A 270 -6.40 3.84 7.59
C ASP A 270 -7.01 3.62 6.20
N MET A 271 -6.26 2.98 5.32
CA MET A 271 -6.73 2.60 4.00
C MET A 271 -7.71 1.44 4.13
N VAL A 272 -8.82 1.49 3.38
CA VAL A 272 -9.77 0.36 3.26
C VAL A 272 -9.04 -0.86 2.69
N GLY A 273 -8.22 -0.64 1.65
CA GLY A 273 -7.31 -1.63 1.10
C GLY A 273 -7.96 -2.98 0.77
N GLY A 274 -7.64 -3.99 1.59
CA GLY A 274 -8.08 -5.38 1.48
C GLY A 274 -9.54 -5.64 1.90
N THR A 275 -10.13 -4.73 2.66
CA THR A 275 -11.35 -4.97 3.42
C THR A 275 -12.58 -5.03 2.51
N GLN A 276 -13.35 -6.11 2.64
CA GLN A 276 -14.61 -6.32 1.91
C GLN A 276 -15.84 -6.11 2.81
N GLU A 277 -15.69 -6.33 4.12
CA GLU A 277 -16.77 -6.24 5.08
C GLU A 277 -16.38 -5.37 6.26
N VAL A 278 -17.29 -4.48 6.65
CA VAL A 278 -17.14 -3.56 7.78
C VAL A 278 -18.45 -3.50 8.54
N THR A 279 -18.38 -3.33 9.85
CA THR A 279 -19.58 -3.09 10.66
C THR A 279 -19.63 -1.62 11.10
N LEU A 280 -20.78 -0.97 10.96
CA LEU A 280 -21.04 0.38 11.44
C LEU A 280 -21.71 0.33 12.83
N LEU A 281 -21.20 1.15 13.74
CA LEU A 281 -21.73 1.37 15.08
C LEU A 281 -22.06 2.86 15.27
N ARG A 282 -23.05 3.17 16.12
CA ARG A 282 -23.41 4.53 16.58
C ARG A 282 -24.00 5.47 15.51
N ALA A 283 -24.39 4.95 14.36
CA ALA A 283 -25.14 5.69 13.35
C ALA A 283 -26.02 4.72 12.56
N SER A 284 -27.24 5.12 12.25
CA SER A 284 -28.19 4.27 11.52
C SER A 284 -27.89 4.26 10.03
N LEU A 285 -28.05 3.10 9.41
CA LEU A 285 -28.14 2.99 7.96
C LEU A 285 -29.59 3.27 7.53
N PRO A 286 -29.82 3.83 6.34
CA PRO A 286 -31.17 3.93 5.80
C PRO A 286 -31.73 2.51 5.68
N ALA A 287 -32.98 2.30 6.10
CA ALA A 287 -33.66 1.05 5.80
C ALA A 287 -33.62 0.86 4.27
N GLN A 288 -33.21 -0.33 3.80
CA GLN A 288 -33.30 -0.64 2.38
C GLN A 288 -34.78 -0.47 2.01
N GLN A 289 -35.11 0.58 1.27
CA GLN A 289 -36.40 0.64 0.61
C GLN A 289 -36.38 -0.56 -0.31
N GLU A 290 -37.21 -1.57 -0.02
CA GLU A 290 -37.45 -2.68 -0.94
C GLU A 290 -37.65 -2.04 -2.31
N GLN A 291 -36.66 -2.20 -3.18
CA GLN A 291 -36.80 -1.80 -4.56
C GLN A 291 -37.96 -2.65 -5.05
N GLN A 292 -39.15 -2.05 -5.09
CA GLN A 292 -40.34 -2.65 -5.63
C GLN A 292 -39.94 -3.17 -7.00
N GLN A 293 -39.76 -4.48 -7.09
CA GLN A 293 -39.53 -5.11 -8.37
C GLN A 293 -40.72 -4.69 -9.23
N PRO A 294 -40.49 -4.15 -10.44
CA PRO A 294 -41.60 -3.80 -11.31
C PRO A 294 -42.43 -5.07 -11.50
N GLU A 295 -43.64 -5.09 -10.96
CA GLU A 295 -44.61 -6.15 -11.26
C GLU A 295 -44.83 -6.12 -12.77
N ASN A 296 -44.39 -7.18 -13.45
CA ASN A 296 -44.62 -7.43 -14.87
C ASN A 296 -46.02 -8.02 -15.08
#